data_AF-A0A2E4TFQ3-F1
#
_entry.id   AF-A0A2E4TFQ3-F1
#
_cell.length_a   1.000
_cell.length_b   1.000
_cell.length_c   1.000
_cell.angle_alpha   90.00
_cell.angle_beta   90.00
_cell.angle_gamma   90.00
#
_symmetry.space_group_name_H-M   'P 1'
#
loop_
_entity.id
_entity.type
_entity.pdbx_description
1 polymer ?
#
loop_
_entity_poly.entity_id
_entity_poly.type
_entity_poly.pdbx_seq_one_letter_code
_entity_poly.pdbx_strand_id
1 'polypeptide(L)'
;EKYKDQGFEVFSVSLDSDANRWRKAIEQDQLTWPNHVSDLQGWRNGAARAYGISSIPHTMLIDRDGAILATHLRGSGVESALRGVFGK
;
A
#
# COMPACT_ATOMS: atom_id res chain seq x y z
N GLU A 1 -5.09 -12.18 2.13
CA GLU A 1 -5.49 -13.61 2.13
C GLU A 1 -6.20 -14.07 0.86
N LYS A 2 -7.43 -13.64 0.53
CA LYS A 2 -8.23 -14.20 -0.59
C LYS A 2 -7.50 -14.37 -1.94
N TYR A 3 -6.65 -13.42 -2.34
CA TYR A 3 -5.94 -13.45 -3.63
C TYR A 3 -4.43 -13.72 -3.48
N LYS A 4 -3.96 -14.06 -2.27
CA LYS A 4 -2.54 -14.24 -1.96
C LYS A 4 -1.89 -15.27 -2.87
N ASP A 5 -2.53 -16.43 -3.03
CA ASP A 5 -2.03 -17.54 -3.86
C ASP A 5 -2.16 -17.26 -5.37
N GLN A 6 -2.79 -16.15 -5.75
CA GLN A 6 -2.88 -15.69 -7.14
C GLN A 6 -1.81 -14.64 -7.46
N GLY A 7 -0.89 -14.40 -6.53
CA GLY A 7 0.19 -13.42 -6.64
C GLY A 7 -0.26 -11.98 -6.34
N PHE A 8 -1.33 -11.81 -5.55
CA PHE A 8 -1.65 -10.49 -4.97
C PHE A 8 -0.86 -10.27 -3.68
N GLU A 9 -0.14 -9.16 -3.62
CA GLU A 9 0.60 -8.73 -2.44
C GLU A 9 0.17 -7.33 -2.01
N VAL A 10 0.22 -7.09 -0.70
CA VAL A 10 0.03 -5.76 -0.10
C VAL A 10 1.40 -5.24 0.31
N PHE A 11 1.77 -4.08 -0.24
CA PHE A 11 3.02 -3.40 0.06
C PHE A 11 2.72 -2.06 0.72
N SER A 12 3.08 -1.92 2.00
CA SER A 12 2.77 -0.73 2.81
C SER A 12 3.97 0.18 2.91
N VAL A 13 3.83 1.42 2.42
CA VAL A 13 4.85 2.47 2.52
C VAL A 13 4.44 3.47 3.60
N SER A 14 5.22 3.58 4.68
CA SER A 14 4.99 4.59 5.71
C SER A 14 5.76 5.88 5.42
N LEU A 15 5.06 7.00 5.64
CA LEU A 15 5.56 8.37 5.63
C LEU A 15 5.92 8.86 7.05
N ASP A 16 6.19 7.95 7.99
CA ASP A 16 6.77 8.31 9.28
C ASP A 16 8.19 8.88 9.12
N SER A 17 8.65 9.60 10.14
CA SER A 17 10.06 10.03 10.28
C SER A 17 10.73 9.50 11.54
N ASP A 18 9.99 8.71 12.33
CA ASP A 18 10.46 8.08 13.56
C ASP A 18 10.22 6.57 13.44
N ALA A 19 11.32 5.81 13.45
CA ALA A 19 11.29 4.37 13.28
C ALA A 19 10.56 3.63 14.41
N ASN A 20 10.60 4.16 15.64
CA ASN A 20 9.96 3.54 16.79
C ASN A 20 8.44 3.76 16.73
N ARG A 21 7.99 4.97 16.37
CA ARG A 21 6.57 5.24 16.15
C ARG A 21 6.00 4.37 15.03
N TRP A 22 6.73 4.27 13.91
CA TRP A 22 6.33 3.44 12.78
C TRP A 22 6.19 1.96 13.16
N ARG A 23 7.21 1.37 13.80
CA ARG A 23 7.14 -0.03 14.24
C ARG A 23 6.03 -0.27 15.26
N LYS A 24 5.86 0.65 16.20
CA LYS A 24 4.78 0.57 17.19
C LYS A 24 3.41 0.64 16.53
N ALA A 25 3.23 1.46 15.50
CA ALA A 25 1.97 1.52 14.75
C ALA A 25 1.66 0.20 14.04
N ILE A 26 2.66 -0.45 13.42
CA ILE A 26 2.49 -1.79 12.81
C ILE A 26 1.95 -2.79 13.84
N GLU A 27 2.53 -2.81 15.04
CA GLU A 27 2.11 -3.71 16.12
C GLU A 27 0.71 -3.36 16.65
N GLN A 28 0.44 -2.07 16.89
CA GLN A 28 -0.83 -1.59 17.46
C GLN A 28 -2.01 -1.81 16.52
N ASP A 29 -1.83 -1.55 15.24
CA ASP A 29 -2.86 -1.69 14.22
C ASP A 29 -2.97 -3.14 13.70
N GLN A 30 -2.14 -4.05 14.23
CA GLN A 30 -2.08 -5.46 13.83
C GLN A 30 -1.94 -5.61 12.32
N LEU A 31 -1.04 -4.82 11.72
CA LEU A 31 -0.81 -4.90 10.28
C LEU A 31 -0.05 -6.20 9.98
N THR A 32 -0.76 -7.17 9.41
CA THR A 32 -0.25 -8.53 9.20
C THR A 32 0.42 -8.74 7.84
N TRP A 33 0.45 -7.72 6.99
CA TRP A 33 1.08 -7.80 5.68
C TRP A 33 2.60 -7.98 5.83
N PRO A 34 3.26 -8.79 4.99
CA PRO A 34 4.70 -9.05 5.16
C PRO A 34 5.57 -7.85 4.79
N ASN A 35 5.07 -6.96 3.93
CA ASN A 35 5.86 -5.92 3.31
C ASN A 35 5.49 -4.54 3.89
N HIS A 36 6.23 -4.14 4.92
CA HIS A 36 6.20 -2.79 5.49
C HIS A 36 7.53 -2.10 5.27
N VAL A 37 7.53 -0.93 4.62
CA VAL A 37 8.74 -0.14 4.39
C VAL A 37 8.55 1.33 4.75
N SER A 38 9.65 1.98 5.10
CA SER A 38 9.74 3.43 5.23
C SER A 38 11.19 3.84 5.02
N ASP A 39 11.42 4.94 4.32
CA ASP A 39 12.74 5.59 4.26
C ASP A 39 12.92 6.64 5.37
N LEU A 40 11.93 6.77 6.27
CA LEU A 40 11.90 7.71 7.39
C LEU A 40 12.04 9.19 7.01
N GLN A 41 11.79 9.53 5.74
CA GLN A 41 11.94 10.90 5.25
C GLN A 41 10.65 11.73 5.33
N GLY A 42 9.59 11.21 5.94
CA GLY A 42 8.30 11.90 5.98
C GLY A 42 7.77 12.17 4.57
N TRP A 43 7.16 13.34 4.34
CA TRP A 43 6.74 13.80 3.02
C TRP A 43 7.85 13.93 1.96
N ARG A 44 9.13 13.78 2.34
CA ARG A 44 10.24 13.69 1.38
C ARG A 44 10.49 12.27 0.86
N ASN A 45 9.69 11.30 1.28
CA ASN A 45 9.79 9.90 0.86
C ASN A 45 9.89 9.75 -0.66
N GLY A 46 10.81 8.88 -1.10
CA GLY A 46 11.11 8.71 -2.52
C GLY A 46 9.91 8.20 -3.33
N ALA A 47 9.18 7.22 -2.81
CA ALA A 47 8.00 6.66 -3.48
C ALA A 47 6.85 7.67 -3.52
N ALA A 48 6.57 8.36 -2.40
CA ALA A 48 5.53 9.38 -2.36
C ALA A 48 5.78 10.51 -3.38
N ARG A 49 7.03 10.94 -3.55
CA ARG A 49 7.39 11.91 -4.59
C ARG A 49 7.25 11.35 -6.00
N ALA A 50 7.76 10.14 -6.24
CA ALA A 50 7.71 9.51 -7.56
C ALA A 50 6.27 9.30 -8.05
N TYR A 51 5.34 8.98 -7.14
CA TYR A 51 3.93 8.75 -7.45
C TYR A 51 3.03 9.97 -7.20
N GLY A 52 3.58 11.14 -6.87
CA GLY A 52 2.82 12.38 -6.69
C GLY A 52 1.84 12.36 -5.51
N ILE A 53 2.17 11.62 -4.45
CA ILE A 53 1.32 11.45 -3.26
C ILE A 53 1.41 12.70 -2.37
N SER A 54 0.30 13.42 -2.24
CA SER A 54 0.20 14.64 -1.42
C SER A 54 -0.70 14.51 -0.19
N SER A 55 -1.36 13.36 -0.02
CA SER A 55 -2.26 13.08 1.12
C SER A 55 -2.25 11.60 1.45
N ILE A 56 -2.53 11.29 2.72
CA ILE A 56 -2.72 9.93 3.23
C ILE A 56 -4.05 9.82 3.98
N PRO A 57 -4.68 8.63 4.03
CA PRO A 57 -4.27 7.38 3.36
C PRO A 57 -4.44 7.44 1.84
N HIS A 58 -3.50 6.85 1.11
CA HIS A 58 -3.51 6.70 -0.34
C HIS A 58 -3.26 5.25 -0.72
N THR A 59 -4.01 4.73 -1.67
CA THR A 59 -3.90 3.36 -2.15
C THR A 59 -3.70 3.36 -3.65
N MET A 60 -2.89 2.43 -4.14
CA MET A 60 -2.64 2.22 -5.55
C MET A 60 -2.72 0.73 -5.84
N LEU A 61 -3.32 0.37 -6.97
CA LEU A 61 -3.28 -0.97 -7.52
C LEU A 61 -2.36 -0.95 -8.73
N ILE A 62 -1.29 -1.74 -8.68
CA ILE A 62 -0.25 -1.80 -9.70
C ILE A 62 -0.22 -3.23 -10.23
N ASP A 63 -0.14 -3.40 -11.55
CA ASP A 63 0.00 -4.73 -12.17
C ASP A 63 1.46 -5.23 -12.18
N ARG A 64 1.68 -6.42 -12.77
CA ARG A 64 3.01 -7.04 -12.84
C ARG A 64 3.99 -6.30 -13.76
N ASP A 65 3.49 -5.51 -14.70
CA ASP A 65 4.28 -4.72 -15.63
C ASP A 65 4.56 -3.30 -15.08
N GLY A 66 4.07 -3.00 -13.88
CA GLY A 66 4.25 -1.72 -13.20
C GLY A 66 3.21 -0.66 -13.60
N ALA A 67 2.17 -1.02 -14.34
CA ALA A 67 1.12 -0.08 -14.70
C ALA A 67 0.16 0.16 -13.54
N ILE A 68 -0.22 1.42 -13.32
CA ILE A 68 -1.18 1.81 -12.28
C ILE A 68 -2.58 1.54 -12.83
N LEU A 69 -3.25 0.51 -12.29
CA LEU A 69 -4.61 0.14 -12.68
C LEU A 69 -5.67 1.00 -12.00
N ALA A 70 -5.41 1.46 -10.77
CA ALA A 70 -6.31 2.31 -10.01
C ALA A 70 -5.59 3.02 -8.87
N THR A 71 -6.16 4.15 -8.43
CA THR A 71 -5.71 4.90 -7.25
C THR A 71 -6.90 5.29 -6.37
N HIS A 72 -6.63 5.70 -5.12
CA HIS A 72 -7.64 6.18 -4.16
C HIS A 72 -8.75 5.16 -3.86
N LEU A 73 -8.47 3.87 -3.98
CA LEU A 73 -9.39 2.79 -3.65
C LEU A 73 -9.68 2.79 -2.14
N ARG A 74 -10.96 2.76 -1.78
CA ARG A 74 -11.43 2.69 -0.38
C ARG A 74 -12.58 1.69 -0.24
N GLY A 75 -12.65 1.03 0.91
CA GLY A 75 -13.73 0.09 1.24
C GLY A 75 -13.98 -0.94 0.12
N SER A 76 -15.24 -1.07 -0.28
CA SER A 76 -15.68 -1.99 -1.35
C SER A 76 -15.08 -1.71 -2.73
N GLY A 77 -14.50 -0.52 -2.94
CA GLY A 77 -13.76 -0.19 -4.16
C GLY A 77 -12.51 -1.05 -4.34
N VAL A 78 -11.81 -1.37 -3.24
CA VAL A 78 -10.63 -2.27 -3.27
C VAL A 78 -11.04 -3.66 -3.73
N GLU A 79 -12.09 -4.23 -3.12
CA GLU A 79 -12.57 -5.56 -3.45
C GLU A 79 -13.06 -5.66 -4.89
N SER A 80 -13.75 -4.63 -5.38
CA SER A 80 -14.26 -4.57 -6.75
C SER A 80 -13.14 -4.50 -7.77
N ALA A 81 -12.10 -3.71 -7.51
CA ALA A 81 -10.92 -3.64 -8.36
C ALA A 81 -10.18 -4.98 -8.40
N LEU A 82 -9.96 -5.62 -7.25
CA LEU A 82 -9.32 -6.93 -7.18
C LEU A 82 -10.14 -8.02 -7.88
N ARG A 83 -11.47 -8.01 -7.73
CA ARG A 83 -12.35 -8.93 -8.47
C ARG A 83 -12.25 -8.73 -9.98
N GLY A 84 -12.07 -7.50 -10.46
CA GLY A 84 -11.88 -7.24 -11.89
C GLY A 84 -10.57 -7.83 -12.45
N VAL A 85 -9.53 -7.91 -11.62
CA VAL A 85 -8.22 -8.47 -11.99
C VAL A 85 -8.18 -10.00 -11.86
N PHE A 86 -8.68 -10.53 -10.75
CA PHE A 86 -8.52 -11.94 -10.37
C PHE A 86 -9.78 -12.81 -10.54
N GLY A 87 -10.95 -12.19 -10.75
CA GLY A 87 -12.23 -12.89 -10.84
C GLY A 87 -12.59 -13.37 -12.25
N LYS A 88 -11.59 -13.56 -13.13
CA LYS A 88 -11.78 -14.13 -14.47
C LYS A 88 -11.42 -15.61 -14.48
#